data_AF-A0A6J0RMC6-F1
#
_entry.id   AF-A0A6J0RMC6-F1
#
_cell.length_a   1.000
_cell.length_b   1.000
_cell.length_c   1.000
_cell.angle_alpha   90.00
_cell.angle_beta   90.00
_cell.angle_gamma   90.00
#
_symmetry.space_group_name_H-M   'P 1'
#
loop_
_entity.id
_entity.type
_entity.pdbx_description
1 polymer ?
#
loop_
_entity_poly.entity_id
_entity_poly.type
_entity_poly.pdbx_seq_one_letter_code
_entity_poly.pdbx_strand_id
1 'polypeptide(L)'
;MNTNFADAELIMNKKECSGCKNEMNGCECQNLDILINKTNKALREMELLDGIAGESLTLLVQKCIKGHIKETCHGIFDRSFLRQLEIWLDETIINWLRKIFSHVCMHSQTPETCTSNIIKGFKVKLTYFLYEHLALSIIEQFFSIIIDFPDSIPAIDDLKICMEKIDMRKHFIRTLTNTLKVRVLHPGVNTMDILTGYIAAIKAIRYLDNSGIILETVTTPIRDYLRKRSDTVRRVVTGLTEEGPTDLTEELAKGESSKENAKQDTNDELNNWENWLPDSYGIDQTARAQLINVNRSADIISMVVDIYGSKELFMNEYRNLMADRLLTYLDFNADKEIRNLELLKLRFGDSLLHSCEVMLKDLTDSKRINSHISSDTKYKANKIFDISAFTISAQFWPTFNKESLELPDEIANEFEKYTKAYEAYKGNRTLNWRTVTGRVHILIEIGQRIIEMTVSPTHAIILYHFQDKDEWILED
;
A
#
# COMPACT_ATOMS: atom_id res chain seq x y z
N MET A 1 -13.09 10.14 26.77
CA MET A 1 -12.63 11.04 27.86
C MET A 1 -11.41 10.42 28.50
N ASN A 2 -10.20 10.73 28.01
CA ASN A 2 -8.88 10.55 28.69
C ASN A 2 -7.71 10.78 27.71
N THR A 3 -7.75 11.88 26.96
CA THR A 3 -6.61 12.28 26.08
C THR A 3 -6.16 13.73 26.29
N ASN A 4 -6.88 14.53 27.11
CA ASN A 4 -6.54 15.94 27.33
C ASN A 4 -5.54 16.18 28.48
N PHE A 5 -5.06 15.15 29.18
CA PHE A 5 -4.14 15.33 30.31
C PHE A 5 -2.65 15.20 29.94
N ALA A 6 -2.30 14.54 28.84
CA ALA A 6 -0.91 14.37 28.42
C ALA A 6 -0.33 15.62 27.71
N ASP A 7 -1.15 16.32 26.93
CA ASP A 7 -0.71 17.56 26.24
C ASP A 7 -0.53 18.74 27.20
N ALA A 8 -1.17 18.71 28.38
CA ALA A 8 -1.03 19.75 29.40
C ALA A 8 0.32 19.68 30.14
N GLU A 9 0.94 18.50 30.24
CA GLU A 9 2.23 18.32 30.93
C GLU A 9 3.45 18.72 30.07
N LEU A 10 3.34 18.69 28.74
CA LEU A 10 4.41 19.13 27.84
C LEU A 10 4.50 20.66 27.70
N ILE A 11 3.41 21.38 27.93
CA ILE A 11 3.37 22.85 27.86
C ILE A 11 4.00 23.49 29.12
N MET A 12 4.04 22.76 30.25
CA MET A 12 4.55 23.27 31.53
C MET A 12 6.08 23.21 31.72
N ASN A 13 6.83 22.65 30.77
CA ASN A 13 8.29 22.46 30.89
C ASN A 13 9.16 23.44 30.09
N LYS A 14 8.65 24.60 29.66
CA LYS A 14 9.50 25.72 29.22
C LYS A 14 9.78 26.65 30.40
N LYS A 15 10.86 26.40 31.14
CA LYS A 15 11.37 27.31 32.19
C LYS A 15 11.94 28.62 31.64
N GLU A 16 12.02 28.77 30.33
CA GLU A 16 12.58 29.92 29.62
C GLU A 16 11.50 30.66 28.82
N CYS A 17 11.60 31.99 28.80
CA CYS A 17 10.80 32.86 27.97
C CYS A 17 11.05 32.58 26.49
N SER A 18 9.99 32.34 25.72
CA SER A 18 10.02 32.08 24.28
C SER A 18 10.62 33.22 23.44
N GLY A 19 10.65 34.45 23.97
CA GLY A 19 11.20 35.62 23.27
C GLY A 19 12.68 35.90 23.56
N CYS A 20 13.08 35.90 24.83
CA CYS A 20 14.45 36.28 25.26
C CYS A 20 15.31 35.12 25.76
N LYS A 21 14.77 33.88 25.83
CA LYS A 21 15.43 32.67 26.36
C LYS A 21 15.94 32.78 27.82
N ASN A 22 15.57 33.83 28.55
CA ASN A 22 15.82 33.94 29.99
C ASN A 22 14.76 33.19 30.79
N GLU A 23 15.06 32.83 32.04
CA GLU A 23 14.06 32.25 32.95
C GLU A 23 12.79 33.13 33.01
N MET A 24 11.60 32.52 33.10
CA MET A 24 10.31 33.24 33.06
C MET A 24 10.19 34.41 34.08
N ASN A 25 10.98 34.36 35.17
CA ASN A 25 11.03 35.40 36.21
C ASN A 25 11.94 36.60 35.86
N GLY A 26 12.72 36.56 34.76
CA GLY A 26 13.67 37.57 34.31
C GLY A 26 13.49 37.97 32.84
N CYS A 27 12.25 37.99 32.36
CA CYS A 27 11.92 38.30 30.97
C CYS A 27 12.20 39.78 30.62
N GLU A 28 13.12 40.03 29.67
CA GLU A 28 13.47 41.38 29.19
C GLU A 28 12.75 41.79 27.89
N CYS A 29 11.75 41.03 27.44
CA CYS A 29 11.11 41.25 26.14
C CYS A 29 10.54 42.67 25.95
N GLN A 30 10.03 43.31 27.01
CA GLN A 30 9.53 44.69 26.95
C GLN A 30 10.65 45.72 26.80
N ASN A 31 11.77 45.54 27.50
CA ASN A 31 12.94 46.40 27.36
C ASN A 31 13.56 46.27 25.96
N LEU A 32 13.58 45.05 25.43
CA LEU A 32 14.07 44.75 24.09
C LEU A 32 13.19 45.39 23.01
N ASP A 33 11.86 45.36 23.15
CA ASP A 33 10.94 46.07 22.24
C ASP A 33 11.13 47.60 22.31
N ILE A 34 11.28 48.16 23.52
CA ILE A 34 11.58 49.60 23.68
C ILE A 34 12.91 49.98 23.03
N LEU A 35 13.94 49.14 23.18
CA LEU A 35 15.27 49.38 22.63
C LEU A 35 15.26 49.27 21.10
N ILE A 36 14.58 48.26 20.54
CA ILE A 36 14.37 48.10 19.10
C ILE A 36 13.61 49.29 18.51
N ASN A 37 12.56 49.77 19.19
CA ASN A 37 11.80 50.92 18.72
C ASN A 37 12.64 52.21 18.77
N LYS A 38 13.51 52.38 19.78
CA LYS A 38 14.46 53.50 19.86
C LYS A 38 15.53 53.42 18.77
N THR A 39 16.12 52.25 18.52
CA THR A 39 17.12 52.08 17.45
C THR A 39 16.51 52.26 16.07
N ASN A 40 15.31 51.72 15.83
CA ASN A 40 14.58 51.91 14.58
C ASN A 40 14.21 53.38 14.36
N LYS A 41 13.89 54.13 15.44
CA LYS A 41 13.67 55.57 15.36
C LYS A 41 14.95 56.33 15.00
N ALA A 42 16.08 56.03 15.65
CA ALA A 42 17.37 56.66 15.36
C ALA A 42 17.88 56.34 13.95
N LEU A 43 17.74 55.09 13.49
CA LEU A 43 18.09 54.67 12.12
C LEU A 43 17.18 55.31 11.07
N ARG A 44 15.92 55.59 11.43
CA ARG A 44 14.98 56.31 10.58
C ARG A 44 15.33 57.80 10.45
N GLU A 45 15.72 58.45 11.55
CA GLU A 45 16.19 59.85 11.55
C GLU A 45 17.45 60.04 10.68
N MET A 46 18.22 58.98 10.44
CA MET A 46 19.39 58.97 9.57
C MET A 46 19.13 58.46 8.13
N GLU A 47 17.89 58.14 7.76
CA GLU A 47 17.51 57.56 6.44
C GLU A 47 18.23 56.25 6.06
N LEU A 48 18.91 55.59 6.99
CA LEU A 48 19.70 54.37 6.75
C LEU A 48 18.94 53.06 7.03
N LEU A 49 17.67 53.16 7.43
CA LEU A 49 16.86 52.01 7.83
C LEU A 49 16.70 51.01 6.67
N ASP A 50 16.39 51.47 5.46
CA ASP A 50 16.15 50.58 4.31
C ASP A 50 17.45 49.91 3.84
N GLY A 51 18.58 50.63 3.89
CA GLY A 51 19.88 50.12 3.44
C GLY A 51 20.56 49.15 4.41
N ILE A 52 20.43 49.36 5.72
CA ILE A 52 21.12 48.55 6.74
C ILE A 52 20.18 47.49 7.35
N ALA A 53 18.95 47.89 7.68
CA ALA A 53 18.02 46.99 8.36
C ALA A 53 17.20 46.14 7.37
N GLY A 54 17.00 46.57 6.13
CA GLY A 54 16.16 45.85 5.15
C GLY A 54 16.57 44.39 4.91
N GLU A 55 17.86 44.13 4.67
CA GLU A 55 18.38 42.77 4.47
C GLU A 55 18.28 41.93 5.76
N SER A 56 18.65 42.51 6.90
CA SER A 56 18.60 41.86 8.21
C SER A 56 17.17 41.50 8.62
N LEU A 57 16.21 42.41 8.39
CA LEU A 57 14.79 42.19 8.64
C LEU A 57 14.23 41.08 7.75
N THR A 58 14.62 41.07 6.47
CA THR A 58 14.18 40.02 5.53
C THR A 58 14.72 38.65 5.96
N LEU A 59 16.01 38.54 6.31
CA LEU A 59 16.61 37.29 6.80
C LEU A 59 15.97 36.82 8.11
N LEU A 60 15.66 37.73 9.03
CA LEU A 60 14.99 37.41 10.28
C LEU A 60 13.57 36.90 10.03
N VAL A 61 12.78 37.58 9.20
CA VAL A 61 11.43 37.14 8.83
C VAL A 61 11.46 35.77 8.15
N GLN A 62 12.38 35.56 7.20
CA GLN A 62 12.55 34.27 6.54
C GLN A 62 12.91 33.15 7.53
N LYS A 63 13.79 33.42 8.51
CA LYS A 63 14.15 32.47 9.57
C LYS A 63 12.98 32.17 10.50
N CYS A 64 12.19 33.19 10.87
CA CYS A 64 10.99 33.03 11.69
C CYS A 64 9.93 32.19 10.97
N ILE A 65 9.68 32.45 9.68
CA ILE A 65 8.75 31.65 8.87
C ILE A 65 9.21 30.19 8.83
N LYS A 66 10.48 29.93 8.51
CA LYS A 66 11.05 28.57 8.50
C LYS A 66 10.95 27.86 9.85
N GLY A 67 11.23 28.57 10.94
CA GLY A 67 11.12 28.04 12.30
C GLY A 67 9.69 27.70 12.67
N HIS A 68 8.76 28.62 12.39
CA HIS A 68 7.35 28.43 12.69
C HIS A 68 6.74 27.26 11.90
N ILE A 69 7.04 27.14 10.60
CA ILE A 69 6.62 25.99 9.77
C ILE A 69 7.14 24.67 10.36
N LYS A 70 8.40 24.62 10.81
CA LYS A 70 8.96 23.39 11.41
C LYS A 70 8.30 23.03 12.74
N GLU A 71 7.88 24.01 13.54
CA GLU A 71 7.22 23.75 14.81
C GLU A 71 5.75 23.35 14.63
N THR A 72 5.06 23.90 13.62
CA THR A 72 3.62 23.65 13.41
C THR A 72 3.32 22.47 12.50
N CYS A 73 4.12 22.26 11.44
CA CYS A 73 3.84 21.28 10.39
C CYS A 73 4.64 19.97 10.53
N HIS A 74 5.46 19.80 11.57
CA HIS A 74 6.23 18.57 11.73
C HIS A 74 5.41 17.46 12.40
N GLY A 75 5.21 16.35 11.69
CA GLY A 75 4.58 15.15 12.23
C GLY A 75 3.06 15.21 12.45
N ILE A 76 2.38 16.29 12.03
CA ILE A 76 0.91 16.40 12.10
C ILE A 76 0.41 16.55 10.67
N PHE A 77 -0.41 15.60 10.20
CA PHE A 77 -0.90 15.57 8.80
C PHE A 77 -2.44 15.66 8.69
N ASP A 78 -3.15 15.55 9.82
CA ASP A 78 -4.62 15.45 9.87
C ASP A 78 -5.34 16.79 9.68
N ARG A 79 -4.60 17.89 9.51
CA ARG A 79 -5.16 19.25 9.42
C ARG A 79 -4.46 20.06 8.34
N SER A 80 -5.24 20.92 7.69
CA SER A 80 -4.73 21.96 6.81
C SER A 80 -4.11 23.09 7.66
N PHE A 81 -2.87 23.44 7.35
CA PHE A 81 -2.12 24.51 8.00
C PHE A 81 -2.07 25.78 7.15
N LEU A 82 -2.39 25.70 5.86
CA LEU A 82 -2.26 26.81 4.92
C LEU A 82 -3.02 28.06 5.40
N ARG A 83 -4.29 27.91 5.79
CA ARG A 83 -5.11 29.03 6.29
C ARG A 83 -4.60 29.59 7.63
N GLN A 84 -4.10 28.73 8.51
CA GLN A 84 -3.57 29.16 9.82
C GLN A 84 -2.28 29.96 9.64
N LEU A 85 -1.42 29.52 8.73
CA LEU A 85 -0.16 30.19 8.41
C LEU A 85 -0.37 31.51 7.68
N GLU A 86 -1.39 31.62 6.81
CA GLU A 86 -1.78 32.89 6.20
C GLU A 86 -2.26 33.92 7.22
N ILE A 87 -3.14 33.50 8.14
CA ILE A 87 -3.61 34.35 9.25
C ILE A 87 -2.43 34.76 10.13
N TRP A 88 -1.56 33.81 10.49
CA TRP A 88 -0.38 34.12 11.28
C TRP A 88 0.57 35.10 10.58
N LEU A 89 0.81 34.91 9.28
CA LEU A 89 1.65 35.81 8.49
C LEU A 89 1.08 37.23 8.49
N ASP A 90 -0.23 37.37 8.34
CA ASP A 90 -0.91 38.67 8.39
C ASP A 90 -0.88 39.29 9.80
N GLU A 91 -1.22 38.52 10.83
CA GLU A 91 -1.39 39.02 12.20
C GLU A 91 -0.07 39.33 12.90
N THR A 92 0.99 38.57 12.61
CA THR A 92 2.28 38.69 13.30
C THR A 92 3.29 39.44 12.43
N ILE A 93 3.62 38.90 11.26
CA ILE A 93 4.71 39.41 10.42
C ILE A 93 4.29 40.70 9.72
N ILE A 94 3.13 40.73 9.05
CA ILE A 94 2.70 41.92 8.31
C ILE A 94 2.33 43.06 9.26
N ASN A 95 1.70 42.78 10.40
CA ASN A 95 1.46 43.79 11.42
C ASN A 95 2.76 44.32 12.06
N TRP A 96 3.76 43.46 12.29
CA TRP A 96 5.07 43.91 12.78
C TRP A 96 5.81 44.75 11.74
N LEU A 97 5.83 44.34 10.47
CA LEU A 97 6.37 45.14 9.37
C LEU A 97 5.62 46.47 9.25
N ARG A 98 4.28 46.48 9.39
CA ARG A 98 3.49 47.71 9.42
C ARG A 98 3.92 48.62 10.57
N LYS A 99 4.22 48.10 11.77
CA LYS A 99 4.72 48.91 12.90
C LYS A 99 6.11 49.51 12.62
N ILE A 100 6.98 48.79 11.92
CA ILE A 100 8.34 49.26 11.58
C ILE A 100 8.29 50.32 10.47
N PHE A 101 7.44 50.15 9.47
CA PHE A 101 7.37 51.03 8.30
C PHE A 101 6.30 52.14 8.38
N SER A 102 5.32 52.09 9.30
CA SER A 102 4.22 53.07 9.39
C SER A 102 4.66 54.51 9.68
N HIS A 103 5.81 54.69 10.32
CA HIS A 103 6.32 56.01 10.70
C HIS A 103 7.31 56.61 9.69
N VAL A 104 7.57 55.95 8.55
CA VAL A 104 8.51 56.43 7.51
C VAL A 104 7.95 57.62 6.71
N CYS A 105 6.67 57.97 6.85
CA CYS A 105 6.02 59.03 6.05
C CYS A 105 5.33 60.13 6.87
N MET A 106 6.04 60.74 7.83
CA MET A 106 5.59 62.03 8.39
C MET A 106 6.06 63.24 7.56
N HIS A 107 6.85 63.04 6.50
CA HIS A 107 7.42 64.13 5.67
C HIS A 107 7.05 64.14 4.18
N SER A 108 6.20 63.23 3.68
CA SER A 108 5.70 63.28 2.30
C SER A 108 4.19 63.49 2.26
N GLN A 109 3.74 64.52 1.55
CA GLN A 109 2.34 64.99 1.50
C GLN A 109 1.36 64.06 0.74
N THR A 110 1.65 62.76 0.60
CA THR A 110 0.69 61.72 0.16
C THR A 110 1.01 60.37 0.84
N PRO A 111 0.65 60.19 2.13
CA PRO A 111 1.29 59.17 2.99
C PRO A 111 0.64 57.76 2.99
N GLU A 112 -0.59 57.58 2.52
CA GLU A 112 -1.33 56.32 2.75
C GLU A 112 -1.25 55.30 1.60
N THR A 113 -1.09 55.73 0.34
CA THR A 113 -1.12 54.83 -0.82
C THR A 113 0.22 54.16 -1.10
N CYS A 114 1.33 54.89 -1.00
CA CYS A 114 2.67 54.37 -1.30
C CYS A 114 3.14 53.31 -0.28
N THR A 115 2.90 53.56 1.00
CA THR A 115 3.16 52.62 2.10
C THR A 115 2.31 51.35 1.98
N SER A 116 1.03 51.49 1.58
CA SER A 116 0.17 50.34 1.33
C SER A 116 0.68 49.47 0.18
N ASN A 117 1.28 50.05 -0.87
CA ASN A 117 1.75 49.33 -2.04
C ASN A 117 3.05 48.56 -1.76
N ILE A 118 3.99 49.15 -1.01
CA ILE A 118 5.22 48.47 -0.57
C ILE A 118 4.87 47.31 0.36
N ILE A 119 3.97 47.52 1.33
CA ILE A 119 3.52 46.47 2.25
C ILE A 119 2.76 45.37 1.50
N LYS A 120 1.91 45.71 0.51
CA LYS A 120 1.27 44.72 -0.37
C LYS A 120 2.30 43.92 -1.17
N GLY A 121 3.35 44.57 -1.69
CA GLY A 121 4.45 43.89 -2.38
C GLY A 121 5.23 42.93 -1.48
N PHE A 122 5.52 43.34 -0.24
CA PHE A 122 6.13 42.45 0.76
C PHE A 122 5.20 41.29 1.15
N LYS A 123 3.90 41.56 1.34
CA LYS A 123 2.90 40.52 1.62
C LYS A 123 2.91 39.45 0.53
N VAL A 124 2.82 39.85 -0.73
CA VAL A 124 2.86 38.90 -1.86
C VAL A 124 4.15 38.08 -1.85
N LYS A 125 5.33 38.72 -1.72
CA LYS A 125 6.62 38.01 -1.69
C LYS A 125 6.73 37.03 -0.52
N LEU A 126 6.29 37.44 0.67
CA LEU A 126 6.33 36.61 1.87
C LEU A 126 5.32 35.45 1.81
N THR A 127 4.16 35.66 1.20
CA THR A 127 3.18 34.60 0.96
C THR A 127 3.73 33.55 -0.02
N TYR A 128 4.40 33.96 -1.11
CA TYR A 128 5.07 32.99 -1.99
C TYR A 128 6.21 32.25 -1.28
N PHE A 129 7.01 32.95 -0.47
CA PHE A 129 8.06 32.33 0.33
C PHE A 129 7.50 31.34 1.38
N LEU A 130 6.34 31.65 1.96
CA LEU A 130 5.61 30.76 2.86
C LEU A 130 5.17 29.48 2.13
N TYR A 131 4.51 29.60 0.97
CA TYR A 131 4.10 28.45 0.17
C TYR A 131 5.30 27.61 -0.30
N GLU A 132 6.41 28.24 -0.69
CA GLU A 132 7.63 27.53 -1.09
C GLU A 132 8.17 26.67 0.05
N HIS A 133 8.30 27.24 1.25
CA HIS A 133 8.83 26.52 2.40
C HIS A 133 7.86 25.51 3.00
N LEU A 134 6.55 25.76 2.93
CA LEU A 134 5.54 24.77 3.29
C LEU A 134 5.61 23.58 2.35
N ALA A 135 5.64 23.82 1.03
CA ALA A 135 5.79 22.76 0.04
C ALA A 135 7.08 21.95 0.29
N LEU A 136 8.23 22.60 0.49
CA LEU A 136 9.48 21.89 0.79
C LEU A 136 9.38 21.02 2.04
N SER A 137 8.78 21.52 3.12
CA SER A 137 8.59 20.78 4.37
C SER A 137 7.69 19.55 4.18
N ILE A 138 6.60 19.69 3.42
CA ILE A 138 5.69 18.60 3.09
C ILE A 138 6.39 17.57 2.20
N ILE A 139 7.16 18.02 1.20
CA ILE A 139 7.90 17.14 0.28
C ILE A 139 8.94 16.30 1.04
N GLU A 140 9.66 16.87 2.01
CA GLU A 140 10.61 16.14 2.86
C GLU A 140 9.93 15.06 3.72
N GLN A 141 8.71 15.33 4.18
CA GLN A 141 7.92 14.42 5.03
C GLN A 141 6.95 13.53 4.23
N PHE A 142 6.95 13.62 2.91
CA PHE A 142 5.92 13.01 2.06
C PHE A 142 5.88 11.47 2.19
N PHE A 143 7.01 10.84 2.54
CA PHE A 143 7.03 9.41 2.82
C PHE A 143 6.16 9.03 4.02
N SER A 144 6.18 9.82 5.10
CA SER A 144 5.31 9.59 6.26
C SER A 144 3.86 9.89 5.92
N ILE A 145 3.60 10.94 5.13
CA ILE A 145 2.27 11.27 4.63
C ILE A 145 1.67 10.12 3.82
N ILE A 146 2.47 9.42 3.01
CA ILE A 146 2.03 8.23 2.28
C ILE A 146 1.60 7.10 3.23
N ILE A 147 2.32 6.89 4.33
CA ILE A 147 2.02 5.83 5.31
C ILE A 147 0.73 6.13 6.07
N ASP A 148 0.51 7.38 6.44
CA ASP A 148 -0.65 7.83 7.23
C ASP A 148 -1.90 8.10 6.36
N PHE A 149 -1.89 7.73 5.07
CA PHE A 149 -3.05 7.86 4.19
C PHE A 149 -4.13 6.85 4.61
N PRO A 150 -5.43 7.24 4.77
CA PRO A 150 -6.08 8.44 4.25
C PRO A 150 -6.19 9.64 5.21
N ASP A 151 -5.75 9.52 6.46
CA ASP A 151 -5.88 10.60 7.45
C ASP A 151 -5.06 11.84 7.06
N SER A 152 -4.00 11.64 6.28
CA SER A 152 -3.10 12.67 5.74
C SER A 152 -3.61 13.47 4.53
N ILE A 153 -4.86 13.28 4.07
CA ILE A 153 -5.45 14.00 2.92
C ILE A 153 -5.30 15.54 3.01
N PRO A 154 -5.55 16.20 4.17
CA PRO A 154 -5.43 17.66 4.26
C PRO A 154 -4.03 18.19 3.96
N ALA A 155 -2.98 17.44 4.30
CA ALA A 155 -1.61 17.81 3.96
C ALA A 155 -1.32 17.70 2.46
N ILE A 156 -1.98 16.76 1.77
CA ILE A 156 -1.87 16.61 0.31
C ILE A 156 -2.62 17.75 -0.40
N ASP A 157 -3.79 18.17 0.12
CA ASP A 157 -4.52 19.33 -0.40
C ASP A 157 -3.71 20.63 -0.27
N ASP A 158 -3.08 20.85 0.88
CA ASP A 158 -2.18 22.00 1.08
C ASP A 158 -1.01 21.98 0.07
N LEU A 159 -0.41 20.80 -0.18
CA LEU A 159 0.63 20.64 -1.19
C LEU A 159 0.11 20.93 -2.60
N LYS A 160 -1.10 20.46 -2.94
CA LYS A 160 -1.73 20.68 -4.24
C LYS A 160 -1.90 22.17 -4.52
N ILE A 161 -2.43 22.92 -3.57
CA ILE A 161 -2.56 24.38 -3.66
C ILE A 161 -1.18 25.04 -3.85
N CYS A 162 -0.16 24.60 -3.11
CA CYS A 162 1.19 25.13 -3.27
C CYS A 162 1.80 24.82 -4.65
N MET A 163 1.57 23.62 -5.18
CA MET A 163 2.08 23.19 -6.50
C MET A 163 1.38 23.88 -7.67
N GLU A 164 0.15 24.36 -7.50
CA GLU A 164 -0.51 25.22 -8.49
C GLU A 164 0.14 26.61 -8.56
N LYS A 165 0.69 27.10 -7.45
CA LYS A 165 1.33 28.42 -7.37
C LYS A 165 2.83 28.38 -7.69
N ILE A 166 3.51 27.27 -7.41
CA ILE A 166 4.96 27.11 -7.53
C ILE A 166 5.26 25.78 -8.23
N ASP A 167 5.99 25.82 -9.35
CA ASP A 167 6.38 24.60 -10.06
C ASP A 167 7.54 23.87 -9.36
N MET A 168 7.19 23.03 -8.39
CA MET A 168 8.13 22.18 -7.64
C MET A 168 8.08 20.71 -8.08
N ARG A 169 7.43 20.38 -9.20
CA ARG A 169 7.19 19.00 -9.65
C ARG A 169 8.49 18.19 -9.78
N LYS A 170 9.51 18.76 -10.42
CA LYS A 170 10.82 18.09 -10.61
C LYS A 170 11.54 17.83 -9.30
N HIS A 171 11.48 18.79 -8.37
CA HIS A 171 12.09 18.65 -7.05
C HIS A 171 11.37 17.57 -6.24
N PHE A 172 10.04 17.57 -6.26
CA PHE A 172 9.21 16.54 -5.63
C PHE A 172 9.57 15.13 -6.12
N ILE A 173 9.57 14.90 -7.44
CA ILE A 173 9.89 13.59 -8.02
C ILE A 173 11.29 13.14 -7.60
N ARG A 174 12.29 14.03 -7.64
CA ARG A 174 13.68 13.70 -7.26
C ARG A 174 13.76 13.32 -5.78
N THR A 175 13.18 14.12 -4.91
CA THR A 175 13.23 13.90 -3.46
C THR A 175 12.49 12.63 -3.07
N LEU A 176 11.27 12.42 -3.58
CA LEU A 176 10.46 11.24 -3.30
C LEU A 176 11.10 9.95 -3.85
N THR A 177 11.65 9.99 -5.07
CA THR A 177 12.37 8.83 -5.62
C THR A 177 13.57 8.45 -4.77
N ASN A 178 14.31 9.44 -4.26
CA ASN A 178 15.47 9.19 -3.40
C ASN A 178 15.05 8.64 -2.04
N THR A 179 13.99 9.16 -1.41
CA THR A 179 13.51 8.66 -0.12
C THR A 179 12.99 7.23 -0.23
N LEU A 180 12.24 6.90 -1.29
CA LEU A 180 11.77 5.53 -1.56
C LEU A 180 12.92 4.55 -1.80
N LYS A 181 13.96 4.96 -2.55
CA LYS A 181 15.16 4.13 -2.75
C LYS A 181 15.89 3.81 -1.45
N VAL A 182 16.00 4.78 -0.54
CA VAL A 182 16.72 4.61 0.72
C VAL A 182 15.90 3.83 1.75
N ARG A 183 14.59 4.07 1.83
CA ARG A 183 13.74 3.53 2.93
C ARG A 183 12.96 2.25 2.59
N VAL A 184 12.59 2.03 1.33
CA VAL A 184 11.72 0.91 0.93
C VAL A 184 12.46 -0.11 0.06
N LEU A 185 13.29 0.36 -0.87
CA LEU A 185 13.90 -0.49 -1.91
C LEU A 185 15.21 -1.16 -1.46
N HIS A 186 15.23 -1.73 -0.25
CA HIS A 186 16.38 -2.49 0.25
C HIS A 186 16.01 -3.94 0.57
N PRO A 187 16.97 -4.89 0.49
CA PRO A 187 16.71 -6.32 0.71
C PRO A 187 16.11 -6.67 2.08
N GLY A 188 16.33 -5.84 3.09
CA GLY A 188 15.77 -6.04 4.44
C GLY A 188 14.26 -5.83 4.59
N VAL A 189 13.56 -5.24 3.60
CA VAL A 189 12.10 -5.04 3.68
C VAL A 189 11.36 -6.25 3.08
N ASN A 190 10.33 -6.72 3.78
CA ASN A 190 9.45 -7.78 3.30
C ASN A 190 8.72 -7.33 2.03
N THR A 191 8.56 -8.25 1.07
CA THR A 191 7.83 -8.02 -0.18
C THR A 191 6.40 -7.51 0.06
N MET A 192 5.71 -7.98 1.10
CA MET A 192 4.37 -7.50 1.44
C MET A 192 4.35 -6.02 1.83
N ASP A 193 5.31 -5.57 2.64
CA ASP A 193 5.38 -4.18 3.09
C ASP A 193 5.73 -3.22 1.95
N ILE A 194 6.52 -3.69 0.98
CA ILE A 194 6.80 -2.94 -0.25
C ILE A 194 5.53 -2.79 -1.09
N LEU A 195 4.71 -3.84 -1.18
CA LEU A 195 3.44 -3.82 -1.91
C LEU A 195 2.41 -2.90 -1.24
N THR A 196 2.26 -2.96 0.09
CA THR A 196 1.36 -2.04 0.82
C THR A 196 1.82 -0.59 0.67
N GLY A 197 3.12 -0.32 0.83
CA GLY A 197 3.69 1.01 0.56
C GLY A 197 3.50 1.47 -0.88
N TYR A 198 3.57 0.56 -1.86
CA TYR A 198 3.29 0.86 -3.26
C TYR A 198 1.83 1.27 -3.49
N ILE A 199 0.88 0.57 -2.89
CA ILE A 199 -0.56 0.87 -3.00
C ILE A 199 -0.88 2.20 -2.31
N ALA A 200 -0.36 2.41 -1.10
CA ALA A 200 -0.52 3.67 -0.38
C ALA A 200 0.08 4.84 -1.18
N ALA A 201 1.26 4.66 -1.79
CA ALA A 201 1.87 5.66 -2.67
C ALA A 201 1.00 5.94 -3.91
N ILE A 202 0.42 4.90 -4.52
CA ILE A 202 -0.53 5.07 -5.62
C ILE A 202 -1.72 5.93 -5.19
N LYS A 203 -2.36 5.58 -4.06
CA LYS A 203 -3.55 6.29 -3.57
C LYS A 203 -3.23 7.77 -3.27
N ALA A 204 -2.13 8.03 -2.55
CA ALA A 204 -1.71 9.39 -2.18
C ALA A 204 -1.28 10.24 -3.38
N ILE A 205 -0.46 9.70 -4.30
CA ILE A 205 0.03 10.45 -5.47
C ILE A 205 -1.10 10.69 -6.48
N ARG A 206 -2.04 9.76 -6.63
CA ARG A 206 -3.22 9.95 -7.48
C ARG A 206 -4.13 11.06 -6.97
N TYR A 207 -4.24 11.19 -5.64
CA TYR A 207 -4.97 12.30 -5.05
C TYR A 207 -4.28 13.66 -5.30
N LEU A 208 -2.94 13.68 -5.23
CA LEU A 208 -2.13 14.88 -5.50
C LEU A 208 -2.23 15.34 -6.97
N ASP A 209 -2.06 14.42 -7.93
CA ASP A 209 -2.03 14.74 -9.35
C ASP A 209 -2.83 13.73 -10.21
N ASN A 210 -3.89 14.24 -10.83
CA ASN A 210 -4.75 13.48 -11.74
C ASN A 210 -4.09 13.22 -13.12
N SER A 211 -2.92 13.81 -13.39
CA SER A 211 -2.20 13.62 -14.66
C SER A 211 -1.55 12.24 -14.82
N GLY A 212 -1.28 11.54 -13.70
CA GLY A 212 -0.59 10.24 -13.69
C GLY A 212 0.92 10.27 -13.98
N ILE A 213 1.48 11.43 -14.35
CA ILE A 213 2.90 11.57 -14.75
C ILE A 213 3.84 11.38 -13.55
N ILE A 214 3.50 12.04 -12.45
CA ILE A 214 4.26 11.96 -11.19
C ILE A 214 4.22 10.52 -10.68
N LEU A 215 3.07 9.86 -10.79
CA LEU A 215 2.91 8.47 -10.39
C LEU A 215 3.83 7.56 -11.20
N GLU A 216 3.81 7.64 -12.53
CA GLU A 216 4.62 6.76 -13.37
C GLU A 216 6.13 6.92 -13.12
N THR A 217 6.60 8.16 -13.02
CA THR A 217 8.03 8.46 -12.80
C THR A 217 8.52 7.95 -11.44
N VAL A 218 7.74 8.15 -10.38
CA VAL A 218 8.09 7.72 -9.01
C VAL A 218 7.94 6.20 -8.83
N THR A 219 6.97 5.57 -9.49
CA THR A 219 6.69 4.12 -9.35
C THR A 219 7.61 3.24 -10.18
N THR A 220 8.17 3.72 -11.29
CA THR A 220 9.11 2.97 -12.14
C THR A 220 10.22 2.23 -11.38
N PRO A 221 11.00 2.87 -10.48
CA PRO A 221 12.03 2.16 -9.70
C PRO A 221 11.46 1.09 -8.77
N ILE A 222 10.24 1.26 -8.27
CA ILE A 222 9.55 0.24 -7.44
C ILE A 222 9.17 -0.96 -8.30
N ARG A 223 8.61 -0.72 -9.49
CA ARG A 223 8.24 -1.77 -10.46
C ARG A 223 9.45 -2.61 -10.88
N ASP A 224 10.56 -1.95 -11.21
CA ASP A 224 11.81 -2.63 -11.58
C ASP A 224 12.39 -3.46 -10.43
N TYR A 225 12.19 -3.01 -9.19
CA TYR A 225 12.64 -3.73 -8.00
C TYR A 225 11.76 -4.96 -7.71
N LEU A 226 10.44 -4.81 -7.76
CA LEU A 226 9.50 -5.91 -7.57
C LEU A 226 9.65 -6.99 -8.66
N ARG A 227 9.86 -6.60 -9.93
CA ARG A 227 10.08 -7.56 -11.02
C ARG A 227 11.31 -8.46 -10.80
N LYS A 228 12.32 -8.01 -10.06
CA LYS A 228 13.52 -8.80 -9.75
C LYS A 228 13.30 -9.84 -8.65
N ARG A 229 12.28 -9.68 -7.82
CA ARG A 229 11.98 -10.59 -6.72
C ARG A 229 11.02 -11.69 -7.19
N SER A 230 11.42 -12.95 -7.06
CA SER A 230 10.65 -14.11 -7.55
C SER A 230 9.40 -14.42 -6.72
N ASP A 231 9.35 -14.00 -5.46
CA ASP A 231 8.24 -14.26 -4.54
C ASP A 231 7.07 -13.28 -4.70
N THR A 232 7.26 -12.20 -5.45
CA THR A 232 6.32 -11.08 -5.53
C THR A 232 4.96 -11.45 -6.09
N VAL A 233 4.90 -12.21 -7.19
CA VAL A 233 3.62 -12.62 -7.79
C VAL A 233 2.82 -13.46 -6.79
N ARG A 234 3.46 -14.44 -6.14
CA ARG A 234 2.82 -15.27 -5.11
C ARG A 234 2.30 -14.41 -3.96
N ARG A 235 3.07 -13.41 -3.51
CA ARG A 235 2.68 -12.47 -2.46
C ARG A 235 1.49 -11.59 -2.85
N VAL A 236 1.46 -11.06 -4.08
CA VAL A 236 0.30 -10.32 -4.62
C VAL A 236 -0.94 -11.20 -4.63
N VAL A 237 -0.85 -12.42 -5.17
CA VAL A 237 -1.96 -13.39 -5.19
C VAL A 237 -2.44 -13.71 -3.76
N THR A 238 -1.51 -13.90 -2.84
CA THR A 238 -1.82 -14.15 -1.42
C THR A 238 -2.56 -12.95 -0.81
N GLY A 239 -2.09 -11.72 -1.05
CA GLY A 239 -2.74 -10.49 -0.57
C GLY A 239 -4.14 -10.23 -1.15
N LEU A 240 -4.47 -10.81 -2.31
CA LEU A 240 -5.81 -10.76 -2.91
C LEU A 240 -6.75 -11.87 -2.41
N THR A 241 -6.21 -12.92 -1.78
CA THR A 241 -6.97 -14.15 -1.42
C THR A 241 -7.05 -14.42 0.09
N GLU A 242 -6.15 -13.84 0.89
CA GLU A 242 -6.19 -13.92 2.36
C GLU A 242 -7.12 -12.86 2.96
N GLU A 243 -7.81 -13.23 4.05
CA GLU A 243 -8.70 -12.31 4.77
C GLU A 243 -7.88 -11.43 5.70
N GLY A 244 -7.63 -10.21 5.25
CA GLY A 244 -7.29 -9.06 6.07
C GLY A 244 -7.92 -7.81 5.44
N PRO A 245 -7.99 -6.68 6.16
CA PRO A 245 -8.24 -5.37 5.56
C PRO A 245 -6.99 -4.96 4.76
N THR A 246 -6.64 -5.78 3.78
CA THR A 246 -5.55 -5.49 2.86
C THR A 246 -6.14 -4.53 1.84
N ASP A 247 -5.49 -3.38 1.63
CA ASP A 247 -5.93 -2.38 0.67
C ASP A 247 -6.31 -2.98 -0.70
N LEU A 248 -5.67 -4.07 -1.12
CA LEU A 248 -5.96 -4.77 -2.37
C LEU A 248 -7.34 -5.44 -2.45
N THR A 249 -7.87 -6.00 -1.35
CA THR A 249 -9.19 -6.66 -1.37
C THR A 249 -10.31 -5.63 -1.43
N GLU A 250 -10.12 -4.48 -0.79
CA GLU A 250 -11.03 -3.33 -0.92
C GLU A 250 -11.02 -2.74 -2.33
N GLU A 251 -9.85 -2.60 -2.95
CA GLU A 251 -9.75 -2.13 -4.35
C GLU A 251 -10.28 -3.18 -5.35
N LEU A 252 -10.23 -4.47 -5.02
CA LEU A 252 -10.92 -5.51 -5.79
C LEU A 252 -12.43 -5.32 -5.74
N ALA A 253 -12.99 -5.11 -4.55
CA ALA A 253 -14.42 -4.90 -4.33
C ALA A 253 -14.92 -3.59 -4.96
N LYS A 254 -14.17 -2.48 -4.84
CA LYS A 254 -14.51 -1.19 -5.50
C LYS A 254 -14.59 -1.31 -7.01
N GLY A 255 -13.88 -2.28 -7.58
CA GLY A 255 -13.95 -2.67 -8.97
C GLY A 255 -15.30 -3.06 -9.54
N GLU A 256 -16.19 -3.53 -8.68
CA GLU A 256 -17.56 -3.88 -9.05
C GLU A 256 -18.30 -2.65 -9.60
N SER A 257 -18.09 -1.48 -8.98
CA SER A 257 -18.74 -0.21 -9.38
C SER A 257 -18.28 0.34 -10.73
N SER A 258 -17.06 0.00 -11.17
CA SER A 258 -16.50 0.55 -12.43
C SER A 258 -16.89 -0.26 -13.67
N LYS A 259 -17.29 -1.54 -13.54
CA LYS A 259 -17.64 -2.39 -14.69
C LYS A 259 -19.13 -2.47 -15.02
N GLU A 260 -20.03 -2.14 -14.09
CA GLU A 260 -21.45 -1.94 -14.46
C GLU A 260 -21.61 -0.75 -15.42
N ASN A 261 -20.75 0.28 -15.33
CA ASN A 261 -20.67 1.36 -16.32
C ASN A 261 -19.95 0.92 -17.61
N ALA A 262 -18.89 0.11 -17.52
CA ALA A 262 -18.05 -0.21 -18.68
C ALA A 262 -18.70 -1.12 -19.76
N LYS A 263 -19.84 -1.79 -19.49
CA LYS A 263 -20.57 -2.55 -20.52
C LYS A 263 -21.47 -1.65 -21.41
N GLN A 264 -21.56 -0.35 -21.12
CA GLN A 264 -22.15 0.67 -22.00
C GLN A 264 -21.10 1.58 -22.69
N ASP A 265 -19.81 1.45 -22.34
CA ASP A 265 -18.76 2.44 -22.64
C ASP A 265 -17.91 2.17 -23.89
N THR A 266 -18.52 1.97 -25.06
CA THR A 266 -17.81 2.31 -26.32
C THR A 266 -18.23 3.66 -26.90
N ASN A 267 -19.32 4.24 -26.38
CA ASN A 267 -19.82 5.56 -26.81
C ASN A 267 -19.40 6.71 -25.88
N ASP A 268 -18.96 6.45 -24.64
CA ASP A 268 -18.66 7.50 -23.66
C ASP A 268 -17.25 8.10 -23.72
N GLU A 269 -16.28 7.44 -24.37
CA GLU A 269 -14.98 8.09 -24.65
C GLU A 269 -15.13 9.31 -25.58
N LEU A 270 -16.15 9.32 -26.44
CA LEU A 270 -16.50 10.46 -27.30
C LEU A 270 -17.34 11.52 -26.58
N ASN A 271 -18.08 11.16 -25.53
CA ASN A 271 -18.93 12.10 -24.77
C ASN A 271 -18.14 12.90 -23.71
N ASN A 272 -16.94 12.45 -23.34
CA ASN A 272 -16.13 13.08 -22.28
C ASN A 272 -15.08 14.09 -22.80
N TRP A 273 -15.30 14.65 -24.00
CA TRP A 273 -14.40 15.62 -24.64
C TRP A 273 -14.28 16.94 -23.88
N GLU A 274 -15.31 17.34 -23.11
CA GLU A 274 -15.29 18.57 -22.30
C GLU A 274 -14.36 18.46 -21.07
N ASN A 275 -14.17 17.25 -20.54
CA ASN A 275 -13.29 16.97 -19.40
C ASN A 275 -11.86 16.61 -19.83
N TRP A 276 -11.62 16.53 -21.13
CA TRP A 276 -10.29 16.25 -21.66
C TRP A 276 -9.40 17.48 -21.47
N LEU A 277 -8.52 17.42 -20.47
CA LEU A 277 -7.46 18.40 -20.29
C LEU A 277 -6.22 17.95 -21.06
N PRO A 278 -5.61 18.85 -21.86
CA PRO A 278 -4.27 18.62 -22.39
C PRO A 278 -3.30 18.34 -21.24
N ASP A 279 -2.33 17.47 -21.49
CA ASP A 279 -1.28 17.22 -20.51
C ASP A 279 -0.55 18.52 -20.13
N SER A 280 -0.23 18.69 -18.84
CA SER A 280 0.46 19.87 -18.34
C SER A 280 1.82 20.07 -19.01
N TYR A 281 2.20 21.33 -19.26
CA TYR A 281 3.48 21.71 -19.86
C TYR A 281 4.68 21.24 -19.01
N GLY A 282 5.75 20.75 -19.65
CA GLY A 282 6.99 20.31 -18.97
C GLY A 282 7.32 18.81 -19.03
N ILE A 283 6.58 18.03 -19.83
CA ILE A 283 6.79 16.59 -20.00
C ILE A 283 7.86 16.35 -21.07
N ASP A 284 8.92 15.63 -20.71
CA ASP A 284 9.91 15.15 -21.68
C ASP A 284 9.23 14.25 -22.72
N GLN A 285 9.59 14.42 -24.00
CA GLN A 285 8.94 13.76 -25.14
C GLN A 285 8.97 12.23 -25.08
N THR A 286 9.88 11.65 -24.29
CA THR A 286 9.99 10.21 -24.01
C THR A 286 8.98 9.71 -22.97
N ALA A 287 8.70 10.50 -21.92
CA ALA A 287 7.65 10.18 -20.94
C ALA A 287 6.26 10.25 -21.58
N ARG A 288 6.06 11.16 -22.55
CA ARG A 288 4.83 11.24 -23.37
C ARG A 288 4.48 9.95 -24.10
N ALA A 289 5.47 9.21 -24.61
CA ALA A 289 5.21 7.97 -25.36
C ALA A 289 4.76 6.80 -24.45
N GLN A 290 5.18 6.81 -23.19
CA GLN A 290 4.77 5.80 -22.20
C GLN A 290 3.36 6.11 -21.66
N LEU A 291 3.04 7.39 -21.45
CA LEU A 291 1.73 7.86 -20.98
C LEU A 291 0.57 7.60 -21.95
N ILE A 292 0.80 7.60 -23.27
CA ILE A 292 -0.25 7.29 -24.26
C ILE A 292 -0.74 5.83 -24.12
N ASN A 293 0.09 4.93 -23.58
CA ASN A 293 -0.27 3.53 -23.33
C ASN A 293 -0.80 3.27 -21.92
N VAL A 294 -0.65 4.22 -21.00
CA VAL A 294 -1.17 4.10 -19.63
C VAL A 294 -2.53 4.76 -19.59
N ASN A 295 -3.57 3.94 -19.57
CA ASN A 295 -4.94 4.41 -19.39
C ASN A 295 -4.99 5.27 -18.12
N ARG A 296 -5.33 6.57 -18.23
CA ARG A 296 -5.33 7.52 -17.08
C ARG A 296 -6.27 7.05 -15.95
N SER A 297 -7.18 6.13 -16.24
CA SER A 297 -8.13 5.46 -15.35
C SER A 297 -7.68 4.06 -14.88
N ALA A 298 -6.42 3.65 -15.12
CA ALA A 298 -5.95 2.32 -14.76
C ALA A 298 -6.10 2.08 -13.26
N ASP A 299 -6.90 1.08 -12.93
CA ASP A 299 -7.15 0.68 -11.55
C ASP A 299 -5.86 0.24 -10.85
N ILE A 300 -5.81 0.34 -9.52
CA ILE A 300 -4.65 -0.04 -8.70
C ILE A 300 -4.21 -1.47 -9.02
N ILE A 301 -5.19 -2.37 -9.20
CA ILE A 301 -4.94 -3.77 -9.58
C ILE A 301 -4.35 -3.88 -10.98
N SER A 302 -4.82 -3.08 -11.95
CA SER A 302 -4.22 -3.05 -13.29
C SER A 302 -2.76 -2.65 -13.19
N MET A 303 -2.46 -1.57 -12.46
CA MET A 303 -1.07 -1.12 -12.29
C MET A 303 -0.17 -2.12 -11.58
N VAL A 304 -0.69 -2.92 -10.65
CA VAL A 304 0.05 -4.02 -9.99
C VAL A 304 0.30 -5.17 -10.96
N VAL A 305 -0.68 -5.53 -11.79
CA VAL A 305 -0.56 -6.60 -12.79
C VAL A 305 0.39 -6.18 -13.93
N ASP A 306 0.33 -4.91 -14.35
CA ASP A 306 1.17 -4.34 -15.41
C ASP A 306 2.66 -4.37 -15.05
N ILE A 307 3.03 -4.46 -13.76
CA ILE A 307 4.43 -4.66 -13.32
C ILE A 307 5.04 -5.91 -13.96
N TYR A 308 4.24 -6.97 -14.11
CA TYR A 308 4.69 -8.27 -14.61
C TYR A 308 4.44 -8.45 -16.10
N GLY A 309 3.69 -7.54 -16.73
CA GLY A 309 3.45 -7.49 -18.17
C GLY A 309 2.48 -8.54 -18.71
N SER A 310 2.32 -9.70 -18.05
CA SER A 310 1.35 -10.72 -18.45
C SER A 310 0.42 -11.13 -17.32
N LYS A 311 -0.88 -11.18 -17.65
CA LYS A 311 -1.93 -11.69 -16.77
C LYS A 311 -1.78 -13.20 -16.54
N GLU A 312 -1.15 -13.92 -17.46
CA GLU A 312 -0.98 -15.38 -17.40
C GLU A 312 -0.07 -15.84 -16.27
N LEU A 313 1.00 -15.09 -15.95
CA LEU A 313 1.89 -15.42 -14.84
C LEU A 313 1.13 -15.36 -13.51
N PHE A 314 0.31 -14.32 -13.34
CA PHE A 314 -0.55 -14.16 -12.17
C PHE A 314 -1.55 -15.32 -12.05
N MET A 315 -2.18 -15.72 -13.15
CA MET A 315 -3.16 -16.81 -13.15
C MET A 315 -2.54 -18.18 -12.89
N ASN A 316 -1.34 -18.44 -13.42
CA ASN A 316 -0.62 -19.67 -13.14
C ASN A 316 -0.23 -19.78 -11.67
N GLU A 317 0.25 -18.70 -11.05
CA GLU A 317 0.55 -18.66 -9.63
C GLU A 317 -0.71 -18.79 -8.77
N TYR A 318 -1.81 -18.13 -9.15
CA TYR A 318 -3.11 -18.30 -8.48
C TYR A 318 -3.58 -19.76 -8.52
N ARG A 319 -3.52 -20.41 -9.69
CA ARG A 319 -3.87 -21.82 -9.83
C ARG A 319 -3.00 -22.72 -8.93
N ASN A 320 -1.70 -22.48 -8.87
CA ASN A 320 -0.78 -23.25 -8.02
C ASN A 320 -1.09 -23.05 -6.53
N LEU A 321 -1.25 -21.80 -6.10
CA LEU A 321 -1.57 -21.46 -4.72
C LEU A 321 -2.93 -22.04 -4.30
N MET A 322 -3.92 -21.93 -5.18
CA MET A 322 -5.23 -22.52 -4.99
C MET A 322 -5.11 -24.04 -4.86
N ALA A 323 -4.42 -24.74 -5.77
CA ALA A 323 -4.21 -26.18 -5.68
C ALA A 323 -3.59 -26.61 -4.34
N ASP A 324 -2.55 -25.91 -3.89
CA ASP A 324 -1.90 -26.17 -2.60
C ASP A 324 -2.88 -25.99 -1.42
N ARG A 325 -3.67 -24.91 -1.42
CA ARG A 325 -4.67 -24.64 -0.37
C ARG A 325 -5.78 -25.70 -0.37
N LEU A 326 -6.30 -26.03 -1.54
CA LEU A 326 -7.37 -27.00 -1.73
C LEU A 326 -6.98 -28.41 -1.24
N LEU A 327 -5.73 -28.83 -1.47
CA LEU A 327 -5.23 -30.15 -1.03
C LEU A 327 -4.82 -30.18 0.45
N THR A 328 -4.45 -29.02 1.01
CA THR A 328 -3.99 -28.90 2.40
C THR A 328 -5.15 -28.90 3.40
N TYR A 329 -6.26 -28.22 3.08
CA TYR A 329 -7.38 -28.06 4.00
C TYR A 329 -8.49 -29.10 3.74
N LEU A 330 -8.55 -30.13 4.59
CA LEU A 330 -9.60 -31.16 4.56
C LEU A 330 -11.00 -30.56 4.83
N ASP A 331 -11.08 -29.60 5.76
CA ASP A 331 -12.29 -28.81 6.06
C ASP A 331 -12.38 -27.58 5.14
N PHE A 332 -12.57 -27.87 3.85
CA PHE A 332 -12.65 -26.84 2.82
C PHE A 332 -13.98 -26.06 2.90
N ASN A 333 -13.89 -24.76 3.21
CA ASN A 333 -14.98 -23.79 3.01
C ASN A 333 -14.95 -23.29 1.55
N ALA A 334 -15.80 -23.88 0.71
CA ALA A 334 -15.89 -23.56 -0.72
C ALA A 334 -16.34 -22.12 -0.98
N ASP A 335 -17.19 -21.58 -0.11
CA ASP A 335 -17.83 -20.27 -0.34
C ASP A 335 -16.79 -19.14 -0.38
N LYS A 336 -15.70 -19.25 0.40
CA LYS A 336 -14.63 -18.25 0.40
C LYS A 336 -13.88 -18.19 -0.94
N GLU A 337 -13.45 -19.35 -1.44
CA GLU A 337 -12.73 -19.42 -2.71
C GLU A 337 -13.63 -19.09 -3.91
N ILE A 338 -14.93 -19.44 -3.83
CA ILE A 338 -15.92 -19.05 -4.84
C ILE A 338 -16.03 -17.52 -4.93
N ARG A 339 -16.19 -16.82 -3.80
CA ARG A 339 -16.25 -15.34 -3.79
C ARG A 339 -14.99 -14.70 -4.37
N ASN A 340 -13.81 -15.17 -3.96
CA ASN A 340 -12.54 -14.66 -4.49
C ASN A 340 -12.43 -14.89 -6.01
N LEU A 341 -12.87 -16.06 -6.48
CA LEU A 341 -12.84 -16.40 -7.91
C LEU A 341 -13.83 -15.54 -8.71
N GLU A 342 -15.01 -15.22 -8.18
CA GLU A 342 -15.98 -14.30 -8.80
C GLU A 342 -15.40 -12.88 -8.94
N LEU A 343 -14.76 -12.35 -7.90
CA LEU A 343 -14.09 -11.04 -7.95
C LEU A 343 -12.99 -11.01 -9.02
N LEU A 344 -12.20 -12.09 -9.13
CA LEU A 344 -11.16 -12.20 -10.15
C LEU A 344 -11.75 -12.34 -11.56
N LYS A 345 -12.85 -13.09 -11.73
CA LYS A 345 -13.56 -13.23 -13.01
C LYS A 345 -14.07 -11.88 -13.51
N LEU A 346 -14.64 -11.08 -12.61
CA LEU A 346 -15.09 -9.73 -12.95
C LEU A 346 -13.96 -8.91 -13.57
N ARG A 347 -12.73 -9.01 -13.08
CA ARG A 347 -11.60 -8.20 -13.56
C ARG A 347 -10.88 -8.78 -14.78
N PHE A 348 -10.54 -10.06 -14.75
CA PHE A 348 -9.68 -10.71 -15.74
C PHE A 348 -10.44 -11.47 -16.83
N GLY A 349 -11.74 -11.68 -16.64
CA GLY A 349 -12.60 -12.46 -17.53
C GLY A 349 -12.55 -13.96 -17.24
N ASP A 350 -13.50 -14.69 -17.84
CA ASP A 350 -13.77 -16.09 -17.48
C ASP A 350 -12.77 -17.09 -18.08
N SER A 351 -12.21 -16.79 -19.26
CA SER A 351 -11.40 -17.75 -20.03
C SER A 351 -10.16 -18.25 -19.27
N LEU A 352 -9.43 -17.35 -18.63
CA LEU A 352 -8.19 -17.69 -17.91
C LEU A 352 -8.46 -18.41 -16.58
N LEU A 353 -9.62 -18.15 -15.96
CA LEU A 353 -10.00 -18.67 -14.65
C LEU A 353 -10.83 -19.95 -14.71
N HIS A 354 -11.19 -20.40 -15.91
CA HIS A 354 -11.96 -21.64 -16.10
C HIS A 354 -11.29 -22.85 -15.42
N SER A 355 -9.96 -22.93 -15.43
CA SER A 355 -9.22 -24.00 -14.74
C SER A 355 -9.50 -24.04 -13.24
N CYS A 356 -9.45 -22.88 -12.58
CA CYS A 356 -9.68 -22.74 -11.14
C CYS A 356 -11.15 -23.07 -10.77
N GLU A 357 -12.09 -22.73 -11.64
CA GLU A 357 -13.51 -23.09 -11.46
C GLU A 357 -13.73 -24.60 -11.53
N VAL A 358 -13.11 -25.27 -12.50
CA VAL A 358 -13.16 -26.74 -12.59
C VAL A 358 -12.54 -27.38 -11.35
N MET A 359 -11.44 -26.84 -10.81
CA MET A 359 -10.83 -27.34 -9.57
C MET A 359 -11.79 -27.28 -8.37
N LEU A 360 -12.57 -26.20 -8.21
CA LEU A 360 -13.58 -26.11 -7.15
C LEU A 360 -14.71 -27.12 -7.34
N LYS A 361 -15.17 -27.27 -8.59
CA LYS A 361 -16.21 -28.25 -8.93
C LYS A 361 -15.73 -29.67 -8.62
N ASP A 362 -14.51 -30.01 -9.02
CA ASP A 362 -13.89 -31.31 -8.75
C ASP A 362 -13.90 -31.65 -7.26
N LEU A 363 -13.62 -30.69 -6.38
CA LEU A 363 -13.68 -30.92 -4.93
C LEU A 363 -15.09 -31.19 -4.43
N THR A 364 -16.09 -30.41 -4.87
CA THR A 364 -17.48 -30.62 -4.47
C THR A 364 -18.01 -31.96 -4.97
N ASP A 365 -17.67 -32.33 -6.21
CA ASP A 365 -18.00 -33.62 -6.80
C ASP A 365 -17.27 -34.75 -6.06
N SER A 366 -16.00 -34.55 -5.68
CA SER A 366 -15.23 -35.52 -4.90
C SER A 366 -15.82 -35.75 -3.51
N LYS A 367 -16.25 -34.70 -2.81
CA LYS A 367 -16.94 -34.84 -1.51
C LYS A 367 -18.22 -35.66 -1.67
N ARG A 368 -18.99 -35.41 -2.73
CA ARG A 368 -20.21 -36.16 -3.04
C ARG A 368 -19.92 -37.64 -3.34
N ILE A 369 -18.86 -37.92 -4.10
CA ILE A 369 -18.42 -39.29 -4.41
C ILE A 369 -17.97 -40.00 -3.13
N ASN A 370 -17.16 -39.37 -2.28
CA ASN A 370 -16.71 -39.94 -1.02
C ASN A 370 -17.89 -40.26 -0.09
N SER A 371 -18.85 -39.34 0.04
CA SER A 371 -20.06 -39.57 0.84
C SER A 371 -20.90 -40.74 0.31
N HIS A 372 -20.98 -40.90 -1.01
CA HIS A 372 -21.68 -42.02 -1.62
C HIS A 372 -20.96 -43.35 -1.35
N ILE A 373 -19.66 -43.43 -1.61
CA ILE A 373 -18.87 -44.66 -1.39
C ILE A 373 -18.84 -45.04 0.09
N SER A 374 -18.70 -44.06 1.00
CA SER A 374 -18.74 -44.32 2.45
C SER A 374 -20.12 -44.73 2.97
N SER A 375 -21.20 -44.40 2.25
CA SER A 375 -22.56 -44.84 2.58
C SER A 375 -22.88 -46.26 2.09
N ASP A 376 -22.10 -46.82 1.15
CA ASP A 376 -22.31 -48.16 0.63
C ASP A 376 -21.96 -49.21 1.72
N THR A 377 -22.97 -49.99 2.13
CA THR A 377 -22.83 -51.02 3.15
C THR A 377 -21.87 -52.14 2.73
N LYS A 378 -21.74 -52.43 1.44
CA LYS A 378 -20.79 -53.44 0.93
C LYS A 378 -19.35 -52.99 1.09
N TYR A 379 -19.09 -51.70 0.88
CA TYR A 379 -17.78 -51.11 1.10
C TYR A 379 -17.46 -51.02 2.60
N LYS A 380 -18.45 -50.62 3.41
CA LYS A 380 -18.29 -50.41 4.86
C LYS A 380 -18.04 -51.71 5.64
N ALA A 381 -18.61 -52.83 5.22
CA ALA A 381 -18.46 -54.12 5.90
C ALA A 381 -17.05 -54.75 5.75
N ASN A 382 -16.30 -54.37 4.70
CA ASN A 382 -15.02 -54.97 4.33
C ASN A 382 -13.82 -54.01 4.45
N LYS A 383 -14.01 -52.90 5.17
CA LYS A 383 -13.05 -51.79 5.27
C LYS A 383 -12.10 -51.98 6.45
N ILE A 384 -10.80 -51.88 6.19
CA ILE A 384 -9.76 -51.96 7.25
C ILE A 384 -9.42 -50.55 7.76
N PHE A 385 -9.36 -49.56 6.87
CA PHE A 385 -8.97 -48.18 7.22
C PHE A 385 -9.86 -47.13 6.56
N ASP A 386 -10.05 -45.98 7.23
CA ASP A 386 -10.82 -44.85 6.72
C ASP A 386 -10.12 -44.08 5.59
N ILE A 387 -10.45 -44.45 4.34
CA ILE A 387 -10.00 -43.73 3.15
C ILE A 387 -10.99 -42.63 2.75
N SER A 388 -10.46 -41.43 2.55
CA SER A 388 -11.10 -40.33 1.82
C SER A 388 -10.19 -39.94 0.65
N ALA A 389 -10.73 -39.92 -0.57
CA ALA A 389 -9.94 -39.65 -1.77
C ALA A 389 -10.40 -38.34 -2.43
N PHE A 390 -9.46 -37.55 -2.94
CA PHE A 390 -9.79 -36.41 -3.80
C PHE A 390 -9.75 -36.84 -5.27
N THR A 391 -10.90 -36.88 -5.93
CA THR A 391 -11.01 -37.17 -7.36
C THR A 391 -10.89 -35.87 -8.15
N ILE A 392 -9.76 -35.67 -8.82
CA ILE A 392 -9.42 -34.41 -9.51
C ILE A 392 -9.20 -34.62 -11.01
N SER A 393 -9.46 -33.58 -11.81
CA SER A 393 -9.22 -33.58 -13.25
C SER A 393 -7.76 -33.29 -13.61
N ALA A 394 -7.09 -34.19 -14.32
CA ALA A 394 -5.65 -34.05 -14.58
C ALA A 394 -5.25 -32.85 -15.46
N GLN A 395 -6.17 -32.34 -16.28
CA GLN A 395 -5.88 -31.26 -17.26
C GLN A 395 -5.94 -29.85 -16.65
N PHE A 396 -6.79 -29.65 -15.62
CA PHE A 396 -7.04 -28.33 -15.06
C PHE A 396 -6.20 -28.05 -13.82
N TRP A 397 -5.72 -29.09 -13.14
CA TRP A 397 -4.83 -28.98 -12.00
C TRP A 397 -3.36 -28.79 -12.42
N PRO A 398 -2.52 -28.18 -11.56
CA PRO A 398 -1.08 -28.12 -11.79
C PRO A 398 -0.44 -29.49 -11.95
N THR A 399 0.73 -29.54 -12.59
CA THR A 399 1.49 -30.78 -12.72
C THR A 399 2.06 -31.20 -11.37
N PHE A 400 1.55 -32.29 -10.82
CA PHE A 400 2.10 -32.93 -9.62
C PHE A 400 3.30 -33.83 -9.95
N ASN A 401 4.18 -34.02 -8.97
CA ASN A 401 5.27 -35.00 -9.05
C ASN A 401 4.71 -36.39 -9.37
N LYS A 402 5.38 -37.09 -10.30
CA LYS A 402 4.99 -38.44 -10.75
C LYS A 402 5.70 -39.55 -9.98
N GLU A 403 6.36 -39.21 -8.88
CA GLU A 403 7.01 -40.20 -8.03
C GLU A 403 5.98 -41.22 -7.57
N SER A 404 6.27 -42.48 -7.87
CA SER A 404 5.49 -43.63 -7.44
C SER A 404 6.16 -44.21 -6.22
N LEU A 405 5.36 -44.39 -5.17
CA LEU A 405 5.80 -45.01 -3.94
C LEU A 405 5.14 -46.39 -3.82
N GLU A 406 5.94 -47.40 -3.48
CA GLU A 406 5.47 -48.77 -3.27
C GLU A 406 4.61 -48.82 -2.01
N LEU A 407 3.36 -49.25 -2.16
CA LEU A 407 2.40 -49.31 -1.06
C LEU A 407 2.44 -50.71 -0.42
N PRO A 408 2.37 -50.80 0.92
CA PRO A 408 2.12 -52.07 1.60
C PRO A 408 0.85 -52.77 1.08
N ASP A 409 0.87 -54.10 1.02
CA ASP A 409 -0.21 -54.92 0.45
C ASP A 409 -1.59 -54.62 1.06
N GLU A 410 -1.65 -54.33 2.36
CA GLU A 410 -2.90 -53.98 3.06
C GLU A 410 -3.52 -52.69 2.51
N ILE A 411 -2.68 -51.67 2.30
CA ILE A 411 -3.11 -50.36 1.78
C ILE A 411 -3.46 -50.47 0.30
N ALA A 412 -2.65 -51.21 -0.48
CA ALA A 412 -2.91 -51.47 -1.88
C ALA A 412 -4.25 -52.18 -2.09
N ASN A 413 -4.57 -53.18 -1.27
CA ASN A 413 -5.85 -53.89 -1.31
C ASN A 413 -7.04 -52.95 -1.02
N GLU A 414 -6.92 -52.05 -0.04
CA GLU A 414 -7.97 -51.06 0.23
C GLU A 414 -8.13 -50.05 -0.92
N PHE A 415 -7.03 -49.63 -1.56
CA PHE A 415 -7.07 -48.76 -2.73
C PHE A 415 -7.76 -49.44 -3.92
N GLU A 416 -7.53 -50.74 -4.13
CA GLU A 416 -8.24 -51.52 -5.14
C GLU A 416 -9.74 -51.64 -4.83
N LYS A 417 -10.11 -51.89 -3.57
CA LYS A 417 -11.53 -51.92 -3.15
C LYS A 417 -12.21 -50.59 -3.43
N TYR A 418 -11.54 -49.48 -3.10
CA TYR A 418 -12.05 -48.14 -3.39
C TYR A 418 -12.19 -47.91 -4.91
N THR A 419 -11.20 -48.32 -5.70
CA THR A 419 -11.22 -48.23 -7.16
C THR A 419 -12.42 -48.99 -7.75
N LYS A 420 -12.69 -50.21 -7.29
CA LYS A 420 -13.85 -51.01 -7.71
C LYS A 420 -15.19 -50.35 -7.35
N ALA A 421 -15.29 -49.78 -6.15
CA ALA A 421 -16.49 -49.04 -5.74
C ALA A 421 -16.69 -47.78 -6.59
N TYR A 422 -15.60 -47.09 -6.94
CA TYR A 422 -15.65 -45.94 -7.83
C TYR A 422 -16.08 -46.30 -9.25
N GLU A 423 -15.54 -47.38 -9.84
CA GLU A 423 -15.90 -47.87 -11.17
C GLU A 423 -17.38 -48.28 -11.25
N ALA A 424 -17.92 -48.86 -10.17
CA ALA A 424 -19.34 -49.18 -10.08
C ALA A 424 -20.23 -47.93 -10.06
N TYR A 425 -19.75 -46.84 -9.46
CA TYR A 425 -20.49 -45.56 -9.41
C TYR A 425 -20.34 -44.73 -10.70
N LYS A 426 -19.12 -44.65 -11.25
CA LYS A 426 -18.74 -43.90 -12.45
C LYS A 426 -18.21 -44.89 -13.50
N GLY A 427 -19.13 -45.47 -14.27
CA GLY A 427 -18.78 -46.41 -15.34
C GLY A 427 -17.80 -45.82 -16.36
N ASN A 428 -16.92 -46.69 -16.88
CA ASN A 428 -15.89 -46.39 -17.88
C ASN A 428 -14.80 -45.40 -17.43
N ARG A 429 -14.54 -45.28 -16.13
CA ARG A 429 -13.44 -44.47 -15.57
C ARG A 429 -12.70 -45.26 -14.50
N THR A 430 -11.38 -45.34 -14.64
CA THR A 430 -10.49 -45.98 -13.65
C THR A 430 -9.71 -44.91 -12.90
N LEU A 431 -9.44 -45.13 -11.61
CA LEU A 431 -8.68 -44.19 -10.78
C LEU A 431 -7.18 -44.40 -10.98
N ASN A 432 -6.45 -43.30 -11.11
CA ASN A 432 -5.00 -43.30 -11.03
C ASN A 432 -4.59 -42.60 -9.73
N TRP A 433 -4.01 -43.36 -8.80
CA TRP A 433 -3.66 -42.87 -7.48
C TRP A 433 -2.36 -42.08 -7.50
N ARG A 434 -2.35 -40.94 -6.79
CA ARG A 434 -1.14 -40.17 -6.49
C ARG A 434 -0.75 -40.45 -5.05
N THR A 435 0.21 -41.35 -4.85
CA THR A 435 0.51 -41.90 -3.52
C THR A 435 1.33 -40.95 -2.64
N VAL A 436 2.11 -40.04 -3.22
CA VAL A 436 2.95 -39.08 -2.48
C VAL A 436 2.14 -37.89 -1.94
N THR A 437 1.16 -37.41 -2.71
CA THR A 437 0.40 -36.20 -2.39
C THR A 437 -0.85 -36.56 -1.58
N GLY A 438 -0.68 -36.77 -0.29
CA GLY A 438 -1.78 -37.09 0.63
C GLY A 438 -1.48 -36.71 2.07
N ARG A 439 -2.40 -37.04 2.98
CA ARG A 439 -2.22 -36.94 4.42
C ARG A 439 -2.74 -38.19 5.07
N VAL A 440 -1.97 -38.73 6.00
CA VAL A 440 -2.33 -39.94 6.74
C VAL A 440 -2.32 -39.61 8.23
N HIS A 441 -3.42 -39.92 8.89
CA HIS A 441 -3.51 -39.89 10.35
C HIS A 441 -3.08 -41.27 10.85
N ILE A 442 -2.00 -41.30 11.62
CA ILE A 442 -1.45 -42.54 12.18
C ILE A 442 -1.43 -42.48 13.71
N LEU A 443 -1.67 -43.62 14.33
CA LEU A 443 -1.53 -43.86 15.75
C LEU A 443 -0.33 -44.77 15.95
N ILE A 444 0.69 -44.28 16.63
CA ILE A 444 1.92 -45.03 16.88
C ILE A 444 1.95 -45.42 18.35
N GLU A 445 2.06 -46.72 18.61
CA GLU A 445 2.21 -47.26 19.95
C GLU A 445 3.68 -47.62 20.21
N ILE A 446 4.35 -46.84 21.06
CA ILE A 446 5.74 -47.11 21.47
C ILE A 446 5.72 -47.48 22.96
N GLY A 447 5.76 -48.79 23.23
CA GLY A 447 5.72 -49.33 24.58
C GLY A 447 4.41 -49.04 25.31
N GLN A 448 4.39 -48.04 26.21
CA GLN A 448 3.20 -47.61 26.95
C GLN A 448 2.62 -46.27 26.46
N ARG A 449 3.23 -45.64 25.44
CA ARG A 449 2.80 -44.33 24.93
C ARG A 449 2.13 -44.49 23.58
N ILE A 450 0.95 -43.87 23.44
CA ILE A 450 0.23 -43.74 22.18
C ILE A 450 0.44 -42.31 21.69
N ILE A 451 0.96 -42.15 20.48
CA ILE A 451 1.20 -40.87 19.84
C ILE A 451 0.35 -40.80 18.58
N GLU A 452 -0.53 -39.80 18.53
CA GLU A 452 -1.30 -39.49 17.33
C GLU A 452 -0.56 -38.42 16.52
N MET A 453 -0.36 -38.66 15.23
CA MET A 453 0.26 -37.69 14.35
C MET A 453 -0.33 -37.71 12.94
N THR A 454 -0.30 -36.56 12.28
CA THR A 454 -0.68 -36.42 10.87
C THR A 454 0.58 -36.23 10.06
N VAL A 455 0.87 -37.17 9.16
CA VAL A 455 2.11 -37.19 8.37
C VAL A 455 1.82 -37.34 6.88
N SER A 456 2.82 -37.09 6.05
CA SER A 456 2.73 -37.41 4.62
C SER A 456 2.76 -38.94 4.42
N PRO A 457 2.16 -39.46 3.33
CA PRO A 457 2.18 -40.89 3.02
C PRO A 457 3.58 -41.50 2.99
N THR A 458 4.57 -40.77 2.48
CA THR A 458 5.97 -41.20 2.47
C THR A 458 6.49 -41.47 3.87
N HIS A 459 6.27 -40.54 4.81
CA HIS A 459 6.70 -40.74 6.20
C HIS A 459 5.88 -41.85 6.88
N ALA A 460 4.58 -41.97 6.59
CA ALA A 460 3.75 -43.04 7.13
C ALA A 460 4.26 -44.43 6.71
N ILE A 461 4.67 -44.58 5.45
CA ILE A 461 5.14 -45.87 4.92
C ILE A 461 6.54 -46.21 5.43
N ILE A 462 7.42 -45.22 5.55
CA ILE A 462 8.70 -45.40 6.23
C ILE A 462 8.46 -45.91 7.67
N LEU A 463 7.55 -45.27 8.42
CA LEU A 463 7.18 -45.72 9.77
C LEU A 463 6.55 -47.11 9.80
N TYR A 464 5.80 -47.48 8.77
CA TYR A 464 5.22 -48.81 8.62
C TYR A 464 6.33 -49.87 8.43
N HIS A 465 7.37 -49.60 7.64
CA HIS A 465 8.50 -50.51 7.48
C HIS A 465 9.30 -50.74 8.78
N PHE A 466 9.32 -49.75 9.68
CA PHE A 466 9.91 -49.91 11.02
C PHE A 466 9.13 -50.90 11.91
N GLN A 467 7.91 -51.29 11.54
CA GLN A 467 7.17 -52.33 12.25
C GLN A 467 7.76 -53.73 11.99
N ASP A 468 8.35 -53.95 10.81
CA ASP A 468 8.93 -55.25 10.43
C ASP A 468 10.39 -55.37 10.89
N LYS A 469 11.15 -54.26 10.86
CA LYS A 469 12.56 -54.21 11.27
C LYS A 469 12.91 -52.90 11.98
N ASP A 470 13.66 -53.00 13.08
CA ASP A 470 14.04 -51.86 13.91
C ASP A 470 15.10 -50.94 13.26
N GLU A 471 15.95 -51.48 12.39
CA GLU A 471 17.06 -50.75 11.75
C GLU A 471 17.02 -50.92 10.22
N TRP A 472 17.10 -49.79 9.51
CA TRP A 472 17.15 -49.71 8.05
C TRP A 472 18.33 -48.83 7.61
N ILE A 473 18.98 -49.18 6.50
CA ILE A 473 20.01 -48.37 5.86
C ILE A 473 19.33 -47.43 4.86
N LEU A 474 19.85 -46.23 4.61
CA LEU A 474 19.22 -45.24 3.72
C LEU A 474 19.10 -45.69 2.25
N GLU A 475 19.83 -46.73 1.86
CA GLU A 475 19.76 -47.36 0.52
C GLU A 475 18.72 -48.48 0.43
N ASP A 476 18.27 -49.00 1.58
CA ASP A 476 17.22 -50.03 1.72
C ASP A 476 15.85 -49.38 1.92
#